data_AF-A0A1H0PFV1-F1
#
_entry.id   AF-A0A1H0PFV1-F1
#
_cell.length_a   1.000
_cell.length_b   1.000
_cell.length_c   1.000
_cell.angle_alpha   90.00
_cell.angle_beta   90.00
_cell.angle_gamma   90.00
#
_symmetry.space_group_name_H-M   'P 1'
#
loop_
_entity.id
_entity.type
_entity.pdbx_description
1 polymer ?
#
loop_
_entity_poly.entity_id
_entity_poly.type
_entity_poly.pdbx_seq_one_letter_code
_entity_poly.pdbx_strand_id
1 'polypeptide(L)'
;MLYKSIEFKNVDGQRVKVSEIPVLANHHRYYFMVDIRLQSLISSLYNQLQGKTHVSFREYLKQKIKWSEYKELFDIESYRNNA
;
A
#
# COMPACT_ATOMS: atom_id res chain seq x y z
N MET A 1 -3.12 -13.34 -3.17
CA MET A 1 -2.24 -12.23 -3.66
C MET A 1 -0.96 -12.17 -2.81
N LEU A 2 0.20 -11.74 -3.33
CA LEU A 2 1.42 -11.57 -2.51
C LEU A 2 1.51 -10.13 -1.97
N TYR A 3 1.89 -9.99 -0.70
CA TYR A 3 2.11 -8.71 -0.04
C TYR A 3 3.54 -8.57 0.48
N LYS A 4 4.03 -7.33 0.51
CA LYS A 4 5.30 -6.95 1.13
C LYS A 4 5.08 -5.98 2.29
N SER A 5 6.10 -5.87 3.11
CA SER A 5 6.23 -4.82 4.11
C SER A 5 7.59 -4.15 3.95
N ILE A 6 7.67 -2.88 4.33
CA ILE A 6 8.92 -2.13 4.41
C ILE A 6 9.01 -1.45 5.77
N GLU A 7 10.23 -1.26 6.23
CA GLU A 7 10.52 -0.59 7.48
C GLU A 7 11.66 0.41 7.27
N PHE A 8 11.51 1.60 7.84
CA PHE A 8 12.48 2.67 7.75
C PHE A 8 12.46 3.53 9.01
N LYS A 9 13.42 4.45 9.13
CA LYS A 9 13.40 5.49 10.16
C LYS A 9 12.93 6.81 9.55
N ASN A 10 12.02 7.52 10.22
CA ASN A 10 11.63 8.87 9.83
C ASN A 10 12.74 9.89 10.18
N VAL A 11 12.51 11.17 9.91
CA VAL A 11 13.47 12.26 10.22
C VAL A 11 13.85 12.35 11.70
N ASP A 12 12.97 11.91 12.60
CA ASP A 12 13.20 11.89 14.05
C ASP A 12 13.82 10.58 14.56
N GLY A 13 14.21 9.68 13.65
CA GLY A 13 14.81 8.39 13.99
C GLY A 13 13.83 7.32 14.48
N GLN A 14 12.53 7.60 14.50
CA GLN A 14 11.48 6.65 14.87
C GLN A 14 11.33 5.57 13.79
N ARG A 15 11.26 4.29 14.20
CA ARG A 15 11.02 3.17 13.28
C ARG A 15 9.56 3.16 12.85
N VAL A 16 9.34 3.24 11.54
CA VAL A 16 8.03 3.19 10.89
C VAL A 16 7.96 1.95 10.01
N LYS A 17 6.86 1.22 10.10
CA LYS A 17 6.55 0.06 9.28
C LYS A 17 5.33 0.31 8.41
N VAL A 18 5.47 0.07 7.11
CA VAL A 18 4.36 0.04 6.16
C VAL A 18 4.14 -1.42 5.73
N SER A 19 2.96 -1.95 5.98
CA SER A 19 2.59 -3.36 5.71
C SER A 19 1.51 -3.48 4.64
N GLU A 20 1.23 -4.71 4.20
CA GLU A 20 0.18 -5.03 3.22
C GLU A 20 0.34 -4.31 1.87
N ILE A 21 1.58 -4.09 1.42
CA ILE A 21 1.87 -3.51 0.10
C ILE A 21 1.63 -4.58 -0.96
N PRO A 22 0.67 -4.42 -1.89
CA PRO A 22 0.40 -5.40 -2.92
C PRO A 22 1.58 -5.52 -3.89
N VAL A 23 2.05 -6.74 -4.12
CA VAL A 23 3.05 -7.01 -5.16
C VAL A 23 2.35 -7.22 -6.49
N LEU A 24 2.59 -6.33 -7.43
CA LEU A 24 2.03 -6.37 -8.77
C LEU A 24 3.13 -6.61 -9.81
N ALA A 25 2.80 -7.33 -10.87
CA ALA A 25 3.67 -7.42 -12.05
C ALA A 25 3.71 -6.05 -12.77
N ASN A 26 4.82 -5.73 -13.43
CA ASN A 26 5.00 -4.43 -14.10
C ASN A 26 3.96 -4.17 -15.21
N HIS A 27 3.38 -5.22 -15.80
CA HIS A 27 2.32 -5.12 -16.82
C HIS A 27 0.92 -4.96 -16.21
N HIS A 28 0.77 -4.95 -14.89
CA HIS A 28 -0.52 -4.83 -14.23
C HIS A 28 -1.03 -3.39 -14.33
N ARG A 29 -2.29 -3.18 -14.73
CA ARG A 29 -2.88 -1.84 -14.92
C ARG A 29 -2.76 -0.90 -13.71
N TYR A 30 -2.71 -1.47 -12.51
CA TYR A 30 -2.61 -0.72 -11.25
C TYR A 30 -1.18 -0.58 -10.72
N TYR A 31 -0.17 -1.11 -11.41
CA TYR A 31 1.23 -1.08 -10.96
C TYR A 31 1.69 0.35 -10.67
N PHE A 32 1.53 1.25 -11.64
CA PHE A 32 1.95 2.65 -11.51
C PHE A 32 1.21 3.39 -10.39
N MET A 33 -0.10 3.18 -10.27
CA MET A 33 -0.90 3.79 -9.21
C MET A 33 -0.42 3.35 -7.83
N VAL A 34 -0.16 2.05 -7.63
CA VAL A 34 0.34 1.51 -6.36
C VAL A 34 1.69 2.13 -6.02
N ASP A 35 2.60 2.20 -7.00
CA ASP A 35 3.95 2.76 -6.79
C ASP A 35 3.91 4.23 -6.37
N ILE A 36 3.18 5.08 -7.11
CA ILE A 36 3.04 6.51 -6.78
C ILE A 36 2.37 6.71 -5.42
N ARG A 37 1.35 5.91 -5.09
CA ARG A 37 0.66 6.00 -3.79
C ARG A 37 1.56 5.57 -2.65
N LEU A 38 2.40 4.56 -2.86
CA LEU A 38 3.37 4.10 -1.88
C LEU A 38 4.45 5.15 -1.62
N GLN A 39 5.02 5.73 -2.69
CA GLN A 39 5.98 6.83 -2.58
C GLN A 39 5.38 8.01 -1.82
N SER A 40 4.17 8.43 -2.18
CA SER A 40 3.46 9.51 -1.49
C SER A 40 3.23 9.23 0.00
N LEU A 41 2.84 8.00 0.36
CA LEU A 41 2.68 7.60 1.76
C LEU A 41 4.03 7.64 2.51
N ILE A 42 5.08 7.05 1.95
CA ILE A 42 6.40 7.01 2.58
C ILE A 42 6.93 8.43 2.79
N SER A 43 6.85 9.30 1.80
CA SER A 43 7.28 10.70 1.92
C SER A 43 6.51 11.45 3.01
N SER A 44 5.21 11.18 3.15
CA SER A 44 4.41 11.75 4.24
C SER A 44 4.86 11.24 5.61
N LEU A 45 5.08 9.93 5.74
CA LEU A 45 5.48 9.31 7.01
C LEU A 45 6.92 9.66 7.41
N TYR A 46 7.80 9.83 6.43
CA TYR A 46 9.19 10.19 6.67
C TYR A 46 9.33 11.59 7.30
N ASN A 47 8.53 12.55 6.86
CA ASN A 47 8.56 13.94 7.36
C ASN A 47 7.67 14.18 8.59
N GLN A 48 6.99 13.14 9.09
CA GLN A 48 6.08 13.26 10.22
C GLN A 48 6.84 13.11 11.54
N LEU A 49 6.84 14.16 12.36
CA LEU A 49 7.59 14.20 13.63
C LEU A 49 7.01 13.25 14.70
N GLN A 50 5.68 13.17 14.76
CA GLN A 50 4.96 12.30 15.69
C GLN A 50 3.80 11.64 14.94
N GLY A 51 3.73 10.31 14.98
CA GLY A 51 2.79 9.58 14.15
C GLY A 51 2.69 8.10 14.45
N LYS A 52 1.85 7.43 13.66
CA LYS A 52 1.71 5.98 13.72
C LYS A 52 3.01 5.33 13.25
N THR A 53 3.60 4.50 14.11
CA THR A 53 4.78 3.67 13.80
C THR A 53 4.45 2.47 12.93
N HIS A 54 3.16 2.17 12.74
CA HIS A 54 2.68 1.10 11.86
C HIS A 54 1.50 1.58 11.02
N VAL A 55 1.59 1.37 9.70
CA VAL A 55 0.57 1.75 8.73
C VAL A 55 0.30 0.60 7.77
N SER A 56 -0.97 0.25 7.60
CA SER A 56 -1.41 -0.66 6.53
C SER A 56 -1.56 0.14 5.23
N PHE A 57 -0.81 -0.26 4.20
CA PHE A 57 -0.95 0.33 2.88
C PHE A 57 -2.30 0.02 2.25
N ARG A 58 -2.87 -1.15 2.55
CA ARG A 58 -4.21 -1.55 2.12
C ARG A 58 -5.28 -0.60 2.69
N GLU A 59 -5.25 -0.34 3.99
CA GLU A 59 -6.21 0.58 4.62
C GLU A 59 -6.00 2.02 4.14
N TYR A 60 -4.75 2.43 3.89
CA TYR A 60 -4.45 3.70 3.26
C TYR A 60 -5.08 3.81 1.85
N LEU A 61 -4.91 2.80 1.00
CA LEU A 61 -5.48 2.81 -0.35
C LEU A 61 -7.01 2.86 -0.32
N LYS A 62 -7.66 2.12 0.59
CA LYS A 62 -9.11 2.14 0.76
C LYS A 62 -9.68 3.56 0.93
N GLN A 63 -8.89 4.47 1.51
CA GLN A 63 -9.27 5.88 1.72
C GLN A 63 -8.87 6.81 0.57
N LYS A 64 -7.96 6.38 -0.32
CA LYS A 64 -7.30 7.26 -1.31
C LYS A 64 -7.66 6.98 -2.77
N ILE A 65 -8.27 5.84 -3.07
CA ILE A 65 -8.68 5.48 -4.44
C ILE A 65 -10.18 5.22 -4.50
N LYS A 66 -10.75 5.12 -5.72
CA LYS A 66 -12.18 4.81 -5.85
C LYS A 66 -12.45 3.40 -5.35
N TRP A 67 -13.62 3.20 -4.75
CA TRP A 67 -14.01 1.90 -4.23
C TRP A 67 -13.98 0.77 -5.29
N SER A 68 -14.34 1.09 -6.54
CA SER A 68 -14.26 0.15 -7.66
C SER A 68 -12.82 -0.30 -7.95
N GLU A 69 -11.87 0.63 -7.97
CA GLU A 69 -10.44 0.34 -8.18
C GLU A 69 -9.86 -0.44 -7.01
N TYR A 70 -10.26 -0.10 -5.78
CA TYR A 70 -9.87 -0.83 -4.59
C TYR A 70 -10.36 -2.28 -4.62
N LYS A 71 -11.62 -2.50 -5.00
CA LYS A 71 -12.15 -3.85 -5.19
C LYS A 71 -11.36 -4.60 -6.25
N GLU A 72 -11.22 -4.06 -7.47
CA GLU A 72 -10.49 -4.76 -8.53
C GLU A 72 -9.03 -5.09 -8.15
N LEU A 73 -8.37 -4.23 -7.37
CA LEU A 73 -7.00 -4.45 -6.92
C LEU A 73 -6.87 -5.55 -5.85
N PHE A 74 -7.84 -5.68 -4.94
CA PHE A 74 -7.73 -6.55 -3.76
C PHE A 74 -8.72 -7.74 -3.75
N ASP A 75 -9.69 -7.78 -4.65
CA ASP A 75 -10.72 -8.83 -4.75
C ASP A 75 -10.31 -9.95 -5.73
N ILE A 76 -9.03 -10.04 -6.09
CA ILE A 76 -8.49 -11.03 -7.05
C ILE A 76 -8.66 -12.49 -6.54
N GLU A 77 -9.04 -12.72 -5.29
CA GLU A 77 -9.27 -14.07 -4.75
C GLU A 77 -10.67 -14.66 -5.02
N SER A 78 -11.65 -13.86 -5.45
CA SER A 78 -13.03 -14.36 -5.63
C SER A 78 -13.33 -15.00 -7.00
N TYR A 79 -12.41 -14.96 -7.96
CA TYR A 79 -12.61 -15.53 -9.31
C TYR A 79 -12.08 -16.97 -9.51
N ARG A 80 -11.62 -17.66 -8.45
CA ARG A 80 -11.01 -19.00 -8.60
C ARG A 80 -11.97 -20.19 -8.50
N ASN A 81 -13.27 -19.99 -8.26
CA ASN A 81 -14.23 -21.06 -7.99
C ASN A 81 -15.49 -21.06 -8.88
N ASN A 82 -15.39 -20.85 -10.20
CA ASN A 82 -16.50 -21.11 -11.13
C ASN A 82 -16.01 -21.53 -12.53
N ALA A 83 -15.23 -22.62 -12.60
CA ALA A 83 -14.96 -23.35 -13.85
C ALA A 83 -15.30 -24.82 -13.64
#